data_AF-A0A967LDT0-F1
#
_entry.id   AF-A0A967LDT0-F1
#
_cell.length_a   1.000
_cell.length_b   1.000
_cell.length_c   1.000
_cell.angle_alpha   90.00
_cell.angle_beta   90.00
_cell.angle_gamma   90.00
#
_symmetry.space_group_name_H-M   'P 1'
#
loop_
_entity.id
_entity.type
_entity.pdbx_description
1 polymer ?
#
loop_
_entity_poly.entity_id
_entity_poly.type
_entity_poly.pdbx_seq_one_letter_code
_entity_poly.pdbx_strand_id
1 'polypeptide(L)' 'RENRALAGALHREQEFDDFQFQPLLPNQLSRLGPGCAWGDVDGDGDDDFFLGGACGF' A
#
# COMPACT_ATOMS: atom_id res chain seq x y z
N ARG A 1 -25.93 0.02 -2.82
CA ARG A 1 -25.48 -1.25 -2.22
C ARG A 1 -24.16 -0.97 -1.54
N GLU A 2 -24.02 -1.22 -0.24
CA GLU A 2 -22.71 -1.12 0.42
C GLU A 2 -21.82 -2.28 -0.04
N ASN A 3 -20.68 -1.98 -0.63
CA ASN A 3 -19.66 -2.97 -0.98
C ASN A 3 -18.75 -3.19 0.24
N ARG A 4 -18.75 -4.41 0.79
CA ARG A 4 -17.97 -4.79 1.97
C ARG A 4 -16.64 -5.48 1.65
N ALA A 5 -16.26 -5.59 0.37
CA ALA A 5 -15.09 -6.37 -0.04
C ALA A 5 -13.79 -5.97 0.67
N LEU A 6 -13.63 -4.68 1.01
CA LEU A 6 -12.42 -4.14 1.65
C LEU A 6 -12.57 -3.89 3.16
N ALA A 7 -13.70 -4.25 3.79
CA ALA A 7 -13.99 -3.88 5.18
C ALA A 7 -12.99 -4.39 6.23
N GLY A 8 -12.13 -5.35 5.86
CA GLY A 8 -11.05 -5.88 6.72
C GLY A 8 -9.64 -5.70 6.15
N ALA A 9 -9.47 -5.03 5.00
CA ALA A 9 -8.16 -4.82 4.41
C ALA A 9 -7.40 -3.75 5.21
N LEU A 10 -6.38 -4.18 5.97
CA LEU A 10 -5.53 -3.32 6.77
C LEU A 10 -4.08 -3.48 6.30
N HIS A 11 -3.49 -2.38 5.85
CA HIS A 11 -2.06 -2.31 5.59
C HIS A 11 -1.30 -2.25 6.92
N ARG A 12 -0.28 -3.09 7.07
CA ARG A 12 0.60 -3.11 8.24
C ARG A 12 2.05 -3.07 7.80
N GLU A 13 2.73 -1.98 8.13
CA GLU A 13 4.17 -1.82 7.90
C GLU A 13 4.97 -2.34 9.10
N GLN A 14 6.24 -2.65 8.86
CA GLN A 14 7.19 -2.92 9.93
C GLN A 14 7.73 -1.60 10.50
N GLU A 15 8.05 -1.58 11.79
CA GLU A 15 8.76 -0.45 12.38
C GLU A 15 10.19 -0.43 11.85
N PHE A 16 10.52 0.61 11.08
CA PHE A 16 11.86 0.85 10.57
C PHE A 16 12.27 2.31 10.82
N ASP A 17 13.54 2.54 11.13
CA ASP A 17 14.14 3.87 11.32
C ASP A 17 15.16 4.13 10.22
N ASP A 18 14.72 4.81 9.17
CA ASP A 18 15.55 5.17 8.02
C ASP A 18 16.75 6.05 8.42
N PHE A 19 16.66 6.83 9.50
CA PHE A 19 17.73 7.75 9.91
C PHE A 19 18.87 7.04 10.63
N GLN A 20 18.62 5.90 11.28
CA GLN A 20 19.69 5.06 11.83
C GLN A 20 20.59 4.49 10.72
N PHE A 21 19.99 4.10 9.58
CA PHE A 21 20.73 3.57 8.44
C PHE A 21 21.27 4.66 7.51
N GLN A 22 20.50 5.73 7.31
CA GLN A 22 20.81 6.82 6.39
C GLN A 22 20.48 8.18 7.04
N PRO A 23 21.37 8.71 7.91
CA PRO A 23 21.10 9.93 8.69
C PRO A 23 20.85 11.19 7.85
N LEU A 24 21.29 11.18 6.59
CA LEU A 24 21.16 12.31 5.66
C LEU A 24 19.89 12.23 4.79
N LEU A 25 19.03 11.24 5.00
CA LEU A 25 17.75 11.20 4.30
C LEU A 25 16.89 12.42 4.68
N PRO A 26 16.24 13.07 3.71
CA PRO A 26 15.32 14.17 4.01
C PRO A 26 13.97 13.69 4.56
N ASN A 27 13.58 12.43 4.30
CA ASN A 27 12.31 11.81 4.72
C ASN A 27 12.49 10.30 4.94
N GLN A 28 11.63 9.69 5.76
CA GLN A 28 11.55 8.22 5.92
C GLN A 28 10.88 7.62 4.68
N LEU A 29 11.65 6.88 3.88
CA LEU A 29 11.17 6.30 2.62
C LEU A 29 10.49 4.95 2.84
N SER A 30 10.80 4.26 3.95
CA SER A 30 10.17 3.00 4.35
C SER A 30 8.68 3.12 4.69
N ARG A 31 8.16 4.34 4.89
CA ARG A 31 6.81 4.64 5.40
C ARG A 31 5.90 5.36 4.41
N LEU A 32 6.16 5.25 3.12
CA LEU A 32 5.37 5.93 2.09
C LEU A 32 3.97 5.31 1.87
N GLY A 33 3.66 4.20 2.54
CA GLY A 33 2.40 3.49 2.40
C GLY A 33 2.38 2.53 1.19
N PRO A 34 1.28 1.78 1.05
CA PRO A 34 1.09 0.87 -0.07
C PRO A 34 0.73 1.66 -1.34
N GLY A 35 1.26 1.26 -2.48
CA GLY A 35 0.75 1.77 -3.76
C GLY A 35 -0.67 1.27 -4.01
N CYS A 36 -1.53 2.08 -4.63
CA CYS A 36 -2.89 1.67 -5.00
C CYS A 36 -3.16 1.94 -6.49
N ALA A 37 -3.98 1.11 -7.12
CA ALA A 37 -4.46 1.27 -8.49
C ALA A 37 -5.88 0.71 -8.64
N TRP A 38 -6.62 1.17 -9.65
CA TRP A 38 -7.94 0.64 -9.99
C TRP A 38 -8.08 0.46 -11.50
N GLY A 39 -8.90 -0.51 -11.92
CA GLY A 39 -9.31 -0.71 -13.31
C GLY A 39 -9.88 -2.09 -13.57
N ASP A 40 -10.72 -2.22 -14.60
CA ASP A 40 -11.31 -3.48 -15.08
C ASP A 40 -10.23 -4.43 -15.66
N VAL A 41 -9.79 -5.41 -14.88
CA VAL A 41 -8.73 -6.36 -15.27
C VAL A 41 -9.29 -7.68 -15.77
N ASP A 42 -10.48 -8.09 -15.31
CA ASP A 42 -11.12 -9.33 -15.74
C ASP A 42 -12.15 -9.18 -16.86
N GLY A 43 -12.49 -7.94 -17.25
CA GLY A 43 -13.34 -7.60 -18.37
C GLY A 43 -14.84 -7.71 -18.07
N ASP A 44 -15.24 -7.65 -16.80
CA ASP A 44 -16.63 -7.74 -16.37
C ASP A 44 -17.37 -6.38 -16.38
N GLY A 45 -16.63 -5.28 -16.57
CA GLY A 45 -17.14 -3.92 -16.66
C GLY A 45 -17.24 -3.19 -15.31
N ASP A 46 -16.84 -3.81 -14.21
CA ASP A 46 -16.62 -3.16 -12.91
C ASP A 46 -15.11 -2.88 -12.68
N ASP A 47 -14.78 -1.79 -11.97
CA ASP A 47 -13.38 -1.48 -11.67
C ASP A 47 -12.84 -2.37 -10.54
N ASP A 48 -11.79 -3.15 -10.82
CA ASP A 48 -11.05 -3.88 -9.80
C ASP A 48 -10.14 -2.97 -8.99
N PHE A 49 -10.02 -3.22 -7.68
CA PHE A 49 -9.12 -2.47 -6.80
C PHE A 49 -7.87 -3.27 -6.45
N PHE A 50 -6.69 -2.68 -6.67
CA PHE A 50 -5.39 -3.26 -6.37
C PHE A 50 -4.68 -2.48 -5.27
N LEU A 51 -4.21 -3.20 -4.25
CA LEU A 51 -3.36 -2.69 -3.18
C LEU A 51 -2.00 -3.38 -3.24
N GLY A 52 -0.95 -2.63 -3.55
CA GLY A 52 0.43 -3.10 -3.57
C GLY A 52 0.94 -3.29 -2.14
N GLY A 53 1.30 -4.51 -1.77
CA GLY A 53 1.93 -4.79 -0.48
C GLY A 53 3.29 -4.10 -0.37
N ALA A 54 3.55 -3.44 0.76
CA ALA A 54 4.89 -2.97 1.10
C ALA A 54 5.75 -4.19 1.51
N CYS A 55 6.32 -4.88 0.51
CA CYS A 55 7.37 -5.85 0.74
C CYS A 55 8.72 -5.10 0.75
N GLY A 56 8.92 -4.27 1.77
CA GLY A 56 10.18 -3.59 2.05
C GLY A 56 10.79 -4.12 3.35
N PHE A 57 12.12 -4.33 3.32
CA PHE A 57 12.93 -4.79 4.46
C PHE A 57 13.08 -3.71 5.54
#